data_AF-B0ZBQ8-F1
#
_entry.id   AF-B0ZBQ8-F1
#
_cell.length_a   1.000
_cell.length_b   1.000
_cell.length_c   1.000
_cell.angle_alpha   90.00
_cell.angle_beta   90.00
_cell.angle_gamma   90.00
#
_symmetry.space_group_name_H-M   'P 1'
#
loop_
_entity.id
_entity.type
_entity.pdbx_description
1 polymer ?
#
loop_
_entity_poly.entity_id
_entity_poly.type
_entity_poly.pdbx_seq_one_letter_code
_entity_poly.pdbx_strand_id
1 'polypeptide(L)'
;LTCCPTCRGPLANIRNLAMEKVATNVKFPCKHSGYGCTASLVYTEKTEHEETCECRPYLCPCPGASCKWQGPLDLVMQHLMMSHKSITTLQGEDIVFLATDINLPGAV
;
A
#
# COMPACT_ATOMS: atom_id res chain seq x y z
N LEU A 1 -22.34 4.63 17.30
CA LEU A 1 -23.47 3.78 17.71
C LEU A 1 -24.00 4.27 19.05
N THR A 2 -25.30 4.57 19.16
CA THR A 2 -25.93 5.03 20.42
C THR A 2 -26.77 3.95 21.11
N CYS A 3 -27.12 2.87 20.42
CA CYS A 3 -27.86 1.73 20.97
C CYS A 3 -27.11 0.40 20.74
N CYS A 4 -27.22 -0.52 21.70
CA CYS A 4 -26.56 -1.81 21.66
C CYS A 4 -27.19 -2.71 20.58
N PRO A 5 -26.42 -3.30 19.65
CA PRO A 5 -26.99 -4.12 18.59
C PRO A 5 -27.62 -5.43 19.10
N THR A 6 -27.22 -5.91 20.28
CA THR A 6 -27.73 -7.16 20.87
C THR A 6 -29.03 -6.95 21.65
N CYS A 7 -29.07 -5.99 22.56
CA CYS A 7 -30.21 -5.77 23.46
C CYS A 7 -31.03 -4.50 23.15
N ARG A 8 -30.62 -3.70 22.16
CA ARG A 8 -31.25 -2.43 21.72
C ARG A 8 -31.34 -1.33 22.79
N GLY A 9 -30.76 -1.53 23.98
CA GLY A 9 -30.67 -0.51 25.02
C GLY A 9 -29.63 0.59 24.73
N PRO A 10 -29.63 1.69 25.49
CA PRO A 10 -28.67 2.78 25.32
C PRO A 10 -27.24 2.30 25.63
N LEU A 11 -26.29 2.64 24.74
CA LEU A 11 -24.87 2.37 24.96
C LEU A 11 -24.28 3.45 25.86
N ALA A 12 -23.77 3.02 27.02
CA ALA A 12 -22.92 3.87 27.86
C ALA A 12 -21.48 3.92 27.30
N ASN A 13 -20.76 5.00 27.59
CA ASN A 13 -19.35 5.16 27.20
C ASN A 13 -18.43 4.41 28.18
N ILE A 14 -18.45 3.08 28.15
CA ILE A 14 -17.67 2.21 29.03
C ILE A 14 -16.49 1.61 28.27
N ARG A 15 -15.28 1.76 28.81
CA ARG A 15 -14.04 1.20 28.24
C ARG A 15 -13.72 -0.15 28.87
N ASN A 16 -13.61 -1.20 28.07
CA ASN A 16 -13.37 -2.57 28.54
C ASN A 16 -11.87 -2.90 28.57
N LEU A 17 -11.19 -2.52 29.66
CA LEU A 17 -9.74 -2.74 29.84
C LEU A 17 -9.33 -4.23 29.82
N ALA A 18 -10.21 -5.14 30.21
CA ALA A 18 -9.93 -6.57 30.17
C ALA A 18 -9.81 -7.05 28.71
N MET A 19 -10.74 -6.63 27.85
CA MET A 19 -10.68 -6.95 26.41
C MET A 19 -9.51 -6.28 25.70
N GLU A 20 -9.08 -5.09 26.14
CA GLU A 20 -7.85 -4.46 25.62
C GLU A 20 -6.61 -5.31 25.92
N LYS A 21 -6.47 -5.83 27.15
CA LYS A 21 -5.37 -6.74 27.51
C LYS A 21 -5.39 -8.04 26.71
N VAL A 22 -6.58 -8.60 26.48
CA VAL A 22 -6.74 -9.78 25.61
C VAL A 22 -6.30 -9.46 24.19
N ALA A 23 -6.78 -8.35 23.62
CA ALA A 23 -6.45 -7.93 22.26
C ALA A 23 -4.94 -7.74 22.04
N THR A 24 -4.18 -7.41 23.09
CA THR A 24 -2.71 -7.27 23.03
C THR A 24 -2.00 -8.61 22.75
N ASN A 25 -2.63 -9.74 23.07
CA ASN A 25 -2.08 -11.08 22.87
C ASN A 25 -2.64 -11.79 21.63
N VAL A 26 -3.65 -11.22 20.98
CA VAL A 26 -4.26 -11.80 19.78
C VAL A 26 -3.42 -11.42 18.56
N LYS A 27 -3.05 -12.43 17.77
CA LYS A 27 -2.33 -12.26 16.50
C LYS A 27 -3.32 -12.19 15.34
N PHE A 28 -3.06 -11.28 14.42
CA PHE A 28 -3.83 -11.07 13.20
C PHE A 28 -2.93 -11.26 11.98
N PRO A 29 -3.43 -11.84 10.89
CA PRO A 29 -2.68 -11.92 9.64
C PRO A 29 -2.40 -10.51 9.09
N CYS A 30 -1.26 -10.33 8.42
CA CYS A 30 -0.96 -9.12 7.66
C CYS A 30 -2.01 -8.87 6.56
N LYS A 31 -2.37 -7.61 6.28
CA LYS A 31 -3.30 -7.28 5.17
C LYS A 31 -2.80 -7.73 3.80
N HIS A 32 -1.48 -7.91 3.64
CA HIS A 32 -0.85 -8.38 2.40
C HIS A 32 -0.76 -9.91 2.32
N SER A 33 -1.52 -10.65 3.12
CA SER A 33 -1.54 -12.12 3.06
C SER A 33 -1.96 -12.66 1.69
N GLY A 34 -2.86 -11.96 0.99
CA GLY A 34 -3.24 -12.28 -0.39
C GLY A 34 -2.10 -12.14 -1.40
N TYR A 35 -1.04 -11.41 -1.05
CA TYR A 35 0.18 -11.26 -1.85
C TYR A 35 1.34 -12.13 -1.35
N GLY A 36 1.07 -13.07 -0.43
CA GLY A 36 2.05 -14.06 0.04
C GLY A 36 2.63 -13.80 1.43
N CYS A 37 2.21 -12.75 2.15
CA CYS A 37 2.69 -12.53 3.51
C CYS A 37 2.09 -13.55 4.49
N THR A 38 2.94 -14.36 5.14
CA THR A 38 2.52 -15.35 6.14
C THR A 38 2.60 -14.83 7.58
N ALA A 39 3.01 -13.57 7.77
CA ALA A 39 3.17 -12.98 9.09
C ALA A 39 1.82 -12.84 9.82
N SER A 40 1.82 -13.26 11.08
CA SER A 40 0.73 -13.07 12.03
C SER A 40 1.23 -12.28 13.24
N LEU A 41 0.72 -11.06 13.39
CA LEU A 41 1.27 -10.04 14.28
C LEU A 41 0.23 -9.56 15.28
N VAL A 42 0.67 -9.15 16.47
CA VAL A 42 -0.19 -8.45 17.42
C VAL A 42 -0.56 -7.06 16.91
N TYR A 43 -1.65 -6.47 17.41
CA TYR A 43 -2.15 -5.20 16.91
C TYR A 43 -1.11 -4.06 16.97
N THR A 44 -0.24 -4.07 17.99
CA THR A 44 0.79 -3.04 18.21
C THR A 44 1.88 -3.03 17.15
N GLU A 45 2.25 -4.20 16.64
CA GLU A 45 3.35 -4.37 15.67
C GLU A 45 2.82 -4.43 14.22
N LYS A 46 1.53 -4.71 14.05
CA LYS A 46 0.92 -4.95 12.74
C LYS A 46 1.07 -3.75 11.80
N THR A 47 0.86 -2.53 12.30
CA THR A 47 0.94 -1.32 11.46
C THR A 47 2.35 -1.10 10.94
N GLU A 48 3.35 -1.21 11.80
CA GLU A 48 4.77 -1.07 11.41
C GLU A 48 5.16 -2.11 10.36
N HIS A 49 4.83 -3.39 10.60
CA HIS A 49 5.08 -4.44 9.62
C HIS A 49 4.39 -4.16 8.28
N GLU A 50 3.15 -3.70 8.28
CA GLU A 50 2.41 -3.45 7.04
C GLU A 50 3.01 -2.30 6.20
N GLU A 51 3.66 -1.33 6.82
CA GLU A 51 4.36 -0.24 6.11
C GLU A 51 5.64 -0.73 5.43
N THR A 52 6.34 -1.69 6.04
CA THR A 52 7.62 -2.23 5.55
C THR A 52 7.50 -3.65 4.97
N CYS A 53 6.28 -4.14 4.75
CA CYS A 53 6.05 -5.51 4.30
C CYS A 53 6.60 -5.72 2.89
N GLU A 54 7.44 -6.75 2.70
CA GLU A 54 8.00 -7.11 1.39
C GLU A 54 6.92 -7.53 0.38
N CYS A 55 5.83 -8.14 0.87
CA CYS A 55 4.69 -8.53 0.04
C CYS A 55 3.73 -7.36 -0.26
N ARG A 56 4.07 -6.13 0.12
CA ARG A 56 3.23 -4.96 -0.18
C ARG A 56 3.20 -4.73 -1.70
N PRO A 57 2.02 -4.60 -2.32
CA PRO A 57 1.93 -4.26 -3.73
C PRO A 57 2.41 -2.82 -3.98
N TYR A 58 3.15 -2.64 -5.07
CA TYR A 58 3.60 -1.37 -5.59
C TYR A 58 2.55 -0.81 -6.56
N LEU A 59 2.29 0.49 -6.44
CA LEU A 59 1.52 1.22 -7.44
C LEU A 59 2.43 1.52 -8.65
N CYS A 60 1.83 1.66 -9.83
CA CYS A 60 2.56 2.09 -11.01
C CYS A 60 3.31 3.42 -10.73
N PRO A 61 4.65 3.46 -10.95
CA PRO A 61 5.45 4.67 -10.69
C PRO A 61 5.38 5.70 -11.82
N CYS A 62 4.61 5.45 -12.90
CA CYS A 62 4.52 6.35 -14.04
C CYS A 62 3.89 7.70 -13.63
N PRO A 63 4.50 8.84 -14.00
CA PRO A 63 3.88 10.16 -13.83
C PRO A 63 2.55 10.22 -14.60
N GLY A 64 1.53 10.78 -13.96
CA GLY A 64 0.17 10.86 -14.52
C GLY A 64 -0.76 9.76 -13.99
N ALA A 65 -1.90 10.16 -13.43
CA ALA A 65 -2.82 9.28 -12.70
C ALA A 65 -3.63 8.30 -13.58
N SER A 66 -3.23 8.06 -14.83
CA SER A 66 -4.00 7.20 -15.75
C SER A 66 -3.82 5.71 -15.45
N CYS A 67 -2.67 5.31 -14.90
CA CYS A 67 -2.39 3.91 -14.60
C CYS A 67 -2.84 3.51 -13.19
N LYS A 68 -3.70 2.50 -13.11
CA LYS A 68 -4.22 1.93 -11.85
C LYS A 68 -3.59 0.57 -11.51
N TRP A 69 -2.49 0.23 -12.16
CA TRP A 69 -1.83 -1.04 -11.93
C TRP A 69 -1.23 -1.10 -10.52
N GLN A 70 -1.35 -2.26 -9.90
CA GLN A 70 -0.77 -2.59 -8.62
C GLN A 70 -0.27 -4.04 -8.64
N GLY A 71 0.92 -4.29 -8.10
CA GLY A 71 1.50 -5.63 -8.12
C GLY A 71 2.83 -5.72 -7.37
N PRO A 72 3.43 -6.92 -7.27
CA PRO A 72 4.73 -7.10 -6.63
C PRO A 72 5.85 -6.37 -7.39
N LEU A 73 6.95 -6.07 -6.69
CA LEU A 73 8.10 -5.31 -7.22
C LEU A 73 8.67 -5.93 -8.50
N ASP A 74 8.80 -7.25 -8.53
CA ASP A 74 9.40 -7.99 -9.66
C ASP A 74 8.62 -7.81 -10.98
N LEU A 75 7.34 -7.48 -10.89
CA LEU A 75 6.48 -7.26 -12.06
C LEU A 75 6.41 -5.79 -12.49
N VAL A 76 7.00 -4.86 -11.73
CA VAL A 76 6.95 -3.42 -12.04
C VAL A 76 7.64 -3.13 -13.38
N MET A 77 8.85 -3.64 -13.58
CA MET A 77 9.60 -3.39 -14.83
C MET A 77 8.89 -3.98 -16.05
N GLN A 78 8.36 -5.20 -15.92
CA GLN A 78 7.55 -5.81 -16.96
C GLN A 78 6.30 -4.97 -17.27
N HIS A 79 5.60 -4.51 -16.23
CA HIS A 79 4.44 -3.63 -16.39
C HIS A 79 4.80 -2.34 -17.14
N LEU A 80 5.89 -1.66 -16.78
CA LEU A 80 6.33 -0.44 -17.45
C LEU A 80 6.62 -0.68 -18.94
N MET A 81 7.35 -1.76 -19.28
CA MET A 81 7.66 -2.08 -20.67
C MET A 81 6.43 -2.44 -21.51
N MET A 82 5.45 -3.14 -20.92
CA MET A 82 4.26 -3.61 -21.66
C MET A 82 3.17 -2.54 -21.76
N SER A 83 2.91 -1.82 -20.66
CA SER A 83 1.79 -0.87 -20.54
C SER A 83 2.19 0.58 -20.84
N HIS A 84 3.48 0.93 -20.72
CA HIS A 84 3.99 2.29 -20.92
C HIS A 84 5.09 2.33 -21.99
N LYS A 85 4.76 1.93 -23.22
CA LYS A 85 5.70 1.83 -24.36
C LYS A 85 6.44 3.12 -24.73
N SER A 86 5.96 4.28 -24.28
CA SER A 86 6.61 5.57 -24.46
C SER A 86 7.78 5.82 -23.49
N ILE A 87 7.92 5.00 -22.44
CA ILE A 87 9.04 5.11 -21.50
C ILE A 87 10.30 4.62 -22.20
N THR A 88 11.27 5.50 -22.33
CA THR A 88 12.59 5.16 -22.87
C THR A 88 13.46 4.63 -21.74
N THR A 89 14.00 3.42 -21.90
CA THR A 89 14.97 2.85 -20.96
C THR A 89 16.37 3.15 -21.48
N LEU A 90 17.21 3.78 -20.66
CA LEU A 90 18.61 4.06 -20.96
C LEU A 90 19.50 3.13 -20.14
N GLN A 91 20.64 2.71 -20.69
CA GLN A 91 21.61 1.83 -20.03
C GLN A 91 22.91 2.60 -19.76
N GLY A 92 23.54 2.32 -18.62
CA GLY A 92 24.76 2.99 -18.17
C GLY A 92 24.54 3.77 -16.87
N GLU A 93 25.61 3.98 -16.12
CA GLU A 93 25.59 4.79 -14.90
C GLU A 93 25.62 6.29 -15.21
N ASP A 94 26.30 6.67 -16.29
CA ASP A 94 26.37 8.04 -16.81
C ASP A 94 25.48 8.22 -18.04
N ILE A 95 24.30 8.82 -17.83
CA ILE A 95 23.33 9.10 -18.89
C ILE A 95 22.89 10.57 -18.86
N VAL A 96 22.57 11.11 -20.04
CA VAL A 96 22.05 12.48 -20.19
C VAL A 96 20.57 12.42 -20.54
N PHE A 97 19.72 13.00 -19.70
CA PHE A 97 18.30 13.18 -19.99
C PHE A 97 18.10 14.47 -20.78
N LEU A 98 17.79 14.34 -22.08
CA LEU A 98 17.47 15.48 -22.93
C LEU A 98 15.97 15.78 -22.84
N ALA A 99 15.60 16.89 -22.21
CA ALA A 99 14.23 17.39 -22.24
C ALA A 99 13.96 18.07 -23.59
N THR A 100 12.98 17.57 -24.35
CA THR A 100 12.52 18.21 -25.59
C THR A 100 11.36 19.16 -25.32
N ASP A 101 11.13 20.10 -26.24
CA ASP A 101 9.95 20.97 -26.27
C ASP A 101 9.66 21.77 -24.99
N ILE A 102 10.71 22.16 -24.26
CA ILE A 102 10.64 22.89 -22.98
C ILE A 102 9.91 24.25 -23.05
N ASN A 103 9.69 24.78 -24.26
CA ASN A 103 9.01 26.06 -24.49
C ASN A 103 7.50 25.90 -24.77
N LEU A 104 6.95 24.67 -24.74
CA LEU A 104 5.52 24.44 -24.92
C LEU A 104 4.73 24.98 -23.70
N PRO A 105 3.64 25.74 -23.92
CA PRO A 105 2.80 26.23 -22.84
C PRO A 105 2.09 25.05 -22.15
N GLY A 106 2.28 24.91 -20.83
CA GLY A 106 1.71 23.83 -20.01
C GLY A 106 2.68 22.71 -19.63
N ALA A 107 3.97 22.83 -19.97
CA ALA A 107 5.02 21.97 -19.44
C ALA A 107 5.30 22.31 -17.96
N VAL A 108 4.54 21.70 -17.04
CA VAL A 108 4.85 21.58 -15.60
C VAL A 108 4.44 20.20 -15.13
#